data_AF-A0A5M9MQY9-F1
#
_entry.id   AF-A0A5M9MQY9-F1
#
_cell.length_a   1.000
_cell.length_b   1.000
_cell.length_c   1.000
_cell.angle_alpha   90.00
_cell.angle_beta   90.00
_cell.angle_gamma   90.00
#
_symmetry.space_group_name_H-M   'P 1'
#
loop_
_entity.id
_entity.type
_entity.pdbx_description
1 polymer ?
#
loop_
_entity_poly.entity_id
_entity_poly.type
_entity_poly.pdbx_seq_one_letter_code
_entity_poly.pdbx_strand_id
1 'polypeptide(L)'
;MPLIDLGSDSSSDSSSGSSSQSNSGSRQQEQWEAAVRGASLPDSLACVTSRCAVIRGIRCYYEFATSNAVEEACTIYSNVYPELARARNARLIMSNQIPEPHQLEDPNHVPYCIWYPDFAQEETYREVARRYPNLRYQVGRACAAAGYISLYQELDLLPDVSIAEESRESSADGARQIFNIIMASPTRYAVMDDLHRSVCPHTKTPAFLNGDTAVHWMLEARSYPSHALPLYPDIEEDRGIGEEKVELPHWRYQYTYEEAKLLFTPLPPDLPTFKKDLLIQMAAYEGNFDRYSRLMRPGYMTIEELHCVVRGIFHNTMFARWWADQLKVNPDRIRTRAGTSDTIWMINHAILPVA
;
A
#
# COMPACT_ATOMS: atom_id res chain seq x y z
N MET A 1 21.79 8.24 68.80
CA MET A 1 21.96 9.32 69.80
C MET A 1 23.24 10.09 69.46
N PRO A 2 23.26 11.43 69.46
CA PRO A 2 22.18 12.32 68.99
C PRO A 2 22.66 13.56 68.17
N LEU A 3 21.70 14.10 67.41
CA LEU A 3 21.36 15.53 67.16
C LEU A 3 22.42 16.53 66.65
N ILE A 4 22.19 17.07 65.45
CA ILE A 4 21.99 18.52 65.24
C ILE A 4 20.81 18.72 64.27
N ASP A 5 19.88 19.55 64.72
CA ASP A 5 18.67 20.06 64.07
C ASP A 5 18.98 21.40 63.38
N LEU A 6 18.45 21.64 62.18
CA LEU A 6 18.22 22.98 61.63
C LEU A 6 17.04 22.92 60.64
N GLY A 7 15.86 23.32 61.11
CA GLY A 7 14.76 23.69 60.25
C GLY A 7 15.00 25.01 59.51
N SER A 8 14.36 25.18 58.36
CA SER A 8 13.71 26.42 57.95
C SER A 8 12.82 26.22 56.73
N ASP A 9 11.58 26.68 56.86
CA ASP A 9 10.60 26.86 55.81
C ASP A 9 11.10 27.84 54.74
N SER A 10 10.81 27.56 53.47
CA SER A 10 10.10 28.53 52.61
C SER A 10 9.75 27.93 51.25
N SER A 11 8.46 28.05 50.97
CA SER A 11 7.74 27.90 49.71
C SER A 11 8.46 28.41 48.46
N SER A 12 8.37 27.65 47.36
CA SER A 12 7.95 28.20 46.07
C SER A 12 7.34 27.11 45.20
N ASP A 13 6.09 27.36 44.81
CA ASP A 13 5.39 26.67 43.74
C ASP A 13 6.14 26.77 42.41
N SER A 14 6.17 25.66 41.66
CA SER A 14 6.07 25.68 40.20
C SER A 14 5.57 24.34 39.68
N SER A 15 4.26 24.17 39.81
CA SER A 15 3.31 23.89 38.73
C SER A 15 3.76 23.06 37.50
N SER A 16 3.06 21.92 37.36
CA SER A 16 2.30 21.52 36.16
C SER A 16 2.99 21.49 34.79
N GLY A 17 3.39 20.30 34.35
CA GLY A 17 3.74 20.04 32.95
C GLY A 17 3.33 18.67 32.39
N SER A 18 2.72 17.78 33.17
CA SER A 18 2.58 16.36 32.78
C SER A 18 1.15 15.91 32.40
N SER A 19 0.11 16.60 32.85
CA SER A 19 -1.29 16.16 32.67
C SER A 19 -1.95 16.55 31.34
N SER A 20 -1.43 17.56 30.62
CA SER A 20 -2.03 18.05 29.37
C SER A 20 -1.59 17.26 28.13
N GLN A 21 -0.38 16.69 28.15
CA GLN A 21 0.13 15.87 27.04
C GLN A 21 -0.48 14.45 27.01
N SER A 22 -0.72 13.85 28.17
CA SER A 22 -1.37 12.53 28.25
C SER A 22 -2.84 12.58 27.85
N ASN A 23 -3.55 13.64 28.23
CA ASN A 23 -4.98 13.81 27.96
C ASN A 23 -5.29 14.24 26.51
N SER A 24 -4.34 14.88 25.83
CA SER A 24 -4.46 15.20 24.40
C SER A 24 -4.19 13.99 23.51
N GLY A 25 -3.23 13.13 23.89
CA GLY A 25 -2.97 11.87 23.20
C GLY A 25 -4.14 10.88 23.27
N SER A 26 -4.76 10.72 24.45
CA SER A 26 -5.94 9.86 24.61
C SER A 26 -7.14 10.35 23.80
N ARG A 27 -7.45 11.66 23.85
CA ARG A 27 -8.54 12.26 23.08
C ARG A 27 -8.33 12.12 21.58
N GLN A 28 -7.10 12.28 21.09
CA GLN A 28 -6.80 12.11 19.68
C GLN A 28 -6.98 10.66 19.23
N GLN A 29 -6.57 9.70 20.07
CA GLN A 29 -6.77 8.29 19.79
C GLN A 29 -8.26 7.93 19.71
N GLU A 30 -9.08 8.42 20.65
CA GLU A 30 -10.54 8.22 20.64
C GLU A 30 -11.18 8.76 19.34
N GLN A 31 -10.71 9.91 18.84
CA GLN A 31 -11.19 10.47 17.58
C GLN A 31 -10.81 9.60 16.37
N TRP A 32 -9.60 9.02 16.37
CA TRP A 32 -9.21 8.08 15.31
C TRP A 32 -10.06 6.82 15.32
N GLU A 33 -10.31 6.26 16.49
CA GLU A 33 -11.16 5.07 16.63
C GLU A 33 -12.61 5.36 16.22
N ALA A 34 -13.15 6.53 16.58
CA ALA A 34 -14.47 6.97 16.13
C ALA A 34 -14.54 7.15 14.61
N ALA A 35 -13.50 7.72 13.99
CA ALA A 35 -13.42 7.87 12.54
C ALA A 35 -13.31 6.52 11.82
N VAL A 36 -12.49 5.59 12.33
CA VAL A 36 -12.38 4.23 11.79
C VAL A 36 -13.72 3.51 11.79
N ARG A 37 -14.52 3.67 12.86
CA ARG A 37 -15.88 3.11 12.97
C ARG A 37 -16.95 3.85 12.13
N GLY A 38 -16.56 4.89 11.40
CA GLY A 38 -17.51 5.74 10.67
C GLY A 38 -18.50 6.49 11.56
N ALA A 39 -18.14 6.75 12.83
CA ALA A 39 -19.02 7.40 13.79
C ALA A 39 -18.95 8.94 13.72
N SER A 40 -17.76 9.51 13.54
CA SER A 40 -17.56 10.95 13.44
C SER A 40 -16.25 11.34 12.76
N LEU A 41 -16.17 12.57 12.25
CA LEU A 41 -14.91 13.17 11.82
C LEU A 41 -14.07 13.63 13.03
N PRO A 42 -12.74 13.52 12.96
CA PRO A 42 -11.85 14.11 13.97
C PRO A 42 -11.85 15.64 13.87
N ASP A 43 -11.46 16.32 14.96
CA ASP A 43 -11.40 17.78 15.05
C ASP A 43 -10.39 18.39 14.04
N SER A 44 -9.39 17.60 13.59
CA SER A 44 -8.38 18.01 12.62
C SER A 44 -7.92 16.89 11.70
N LEU A 45 -7.80 17.21 10.41
CA LEU A 45 -7.28 16.36 9.34
C LEU A 45 -5.81 16.64 8.98
N ALA A 46 -5.12 17.49 9.75
CA ALA A 46 -3.72 17.82 9.47
C ALA A 46 -2.78 16.62 9.61
N CYS A 47 -3.07 15.73 10.57
CA CYS A 47 -2.33 14.49 10.79
C CYS A 47 -2.71 13.42 9.76
N VAL A 48 -1.72 12.73 9.20
CA VAL A 48 -1.94 11.63 8.25
C VAL A 48 -2.77 10.52 8.86
N THR A 49 -2.52 10.15 10.12
CA THR A 49 -3.29 9.11 10.83
C THR A 49 -4.77 9.48 10.93
N SER A 50 -5.09 10.75 11.18
CA SER A 50 -6.48 11.23 11.18
C SER A 50 -7.14 11.03 9.81
N ARG A 51 -6.44 11.35 8.72
CA ARG A 51 -6.97 11.15 7.36
C ARG A 51 -7.15 9.69 7.01
N CYS A 52 -6.17 8.85 7.30
CA CYS A 52 -6.27 7.40 7.09
C CYS A 52 -7.42 6.77 7.89
N ALA A 53 -7.63 7.20 9.15
CA ALA A 53 -8.77 6.76 9.95
C ALA A 53 -10.12 7.14 9.32
N VAL A 54 -10.23 8.38 8.81
CA VAL A 54 -11.44 8.84 8.08
C VAL A 54 -11.63 8.07 6.78
N ILE A 55 -10.57 7.86 5.99
CA ILE A 55 -10.62 7.07 4.74
C ILE A 55 -11.13 5.67 5.03
N ARG A 56 -10.60 5.01 6.07
CA ARG A 56 -11.08 3.70 6.51
C ARG A 56 -12.58 3.73 6.82
N GLY A 57 -13.02 4.70 7.62
CA GLY A 57 -14.42 4.91 7.93
C GLY A 57 -15.29 5.09 6.68
N ILE A 58 -14.87 5.95 5.77
CA ILE A 58 -15.58 6.20 4.50
C ILE A 58 -15.67 4.91 3.67
N ARG A 59 -14.59 4.14 3.55
CA ARG A 59 -14.56 2.91 2.74
C ARG A 59 -15.44 1.80 3.33
N CYS A 60 -15.57 1.73 4.66
CA CYS A 60 -16.31 0.67 5.34
C CYS A 60 -17.79 0.99 5.61
N TYR A 61 -18.15 2.26 5.78
CA TYR A 61 -19.48 2.64 6.26
C TYR A 61 -20.16 3.59 5.26
N TYR A 62 -21.11 3.05 4.49
CA TYR A 62 -21.84 3.81 3.46
C TYR A 62 -22.60 5.02 4.02
N GLU A 63 -23.27 4.88 5.17
CA GLU A 63 -23.99 6.00 5.82
C GLU A 63 -23.03 7.13 6.24
N PHE A 64 -21.83 6.77 6.70
CA PHE A 64 -20.80 7.76 7.02
C PHE A 64 -20.28 8.46 5.76
N ALA A 65 -19.99 7.70 4.70
CA ALA A 65 -19.51 8.24 3.42
C ALA A 65 -20.51 9.21 2.75
N THR A 66 -21.80 9.02 2.99
CA THR A 66 -22.89 9.86 2.47
C THR A 66 -23.41 10.90 3.47
N SER A 67 -22.78 11.01 4.64
CA SER A 67 -23.13 12.05 5.61
C SER A 67 -22.75 13.43 5.08
N ASN A 68 -23.55 14.44 5.45
CA ASN A 68 -23.29 15.84 5.08
C ASN A 68 -21.88 16.29 5.52
N ALA A 69 -21.43 15.83 6.69
CA ALA A 69 -20.12 16.19 7.23
C ALA A 69 -18.97 15.68 6.33
N VAL A 70 -19.06 14.44 5.84
CA VAL A 70 -18.06 13.87 4.93
C VAL A 70 -18.12 14.52 3.56
N GLU A 71 -19.32 14.78 3.04
CA GLU A 71 -19.50 15.46 1.76
C GLU A 71 -18.94 16.89 1.77
N GLU A 72 -19.22 17.64 2.83
CA GLU A 72 -18.66 18.98 3.05
C GLU A 72 -17.13 18.92 3.18
N ALA A 73 -16.59 17.95 3.93
CA ALA A 73 -15.14 17.76 4.05
C ALA A 73 -14.48 17.42 2.70
N CYS A 74 -15.07 16.53 1.90
CA CYS A 74 -14.56 16.21 0.57
C CYS A 74 -14.55 17.44 -0.36
N THR A 75 -15.52 18.34 -0.20
CA THR A 75 -15.62 19.57 -0.98
C THR A 75 -14.60 20.61 -0.53
N ILE A 76 -14.57 20.94 0.77
CA ILE A 76 -13.69 21.96 1.36
C ILE A 76 -12.21 21.58 1.18
N TYR A 77 -11.88 20.31 1.38
CA TYR A 77 -10.49 19.84 1.34
C TYR A 77 -10.11 19.20 0.01
N SER A 78 -10.94 19.27 -1.04
CA SER A 78 -10.68 18.67 -2.36
C SER A 78 -9.26 18.90 -2.89
N ASN A 79 -8.78 20.15 -2.83
CA ASN A 79 -7.44 20.52 -3.32
C ASN A 79 -6.28 20.10 -2.40
N VAL A 80 -6.55 19.79 -1.13
CA VAL A 80 -5.52 19.55 -0.10
C VAL A 80 -5.43 18.07 0.26
N TYR A 81 -6.58 17.41 0.37
CA TYR A 81 -6.74 15.99 0.75
C TYR A 81 -7.64 15.25 -0.26
N PRO A 82 -7.27 15.19 -1.55
CA PRO A 82 -8.08 14.53 -2.58
C PRO A 82 -8.32 13.03 -2.31
N GLU A 83 -7.51 12.41 -1.43
CA GLU A 83 -7.72 11.03 -0.97
C GLU A 83 -9.09 10.80 -0.31
N LEU A 84 -9.70 11.82 0.30
CA LEU A 84 -11.03 11.71 0.89
C LEU A 84 -12.11 11.55 -0.20
N ALA A 85 -12.01 12.34 -1.27
CA ALA A 85 -12.92 12.25 -2.41
C ALA A 85 -12.77 10.89 -3.13
N ARG A 86 -11.53 10.42 -3.33
CA ARG A 86 -11.27 9.07 -3.87
C ARG A 86 -11.92 7.99 -3.02
N ALA A 87 -11.73 8.04 -1.69
CA ALA A 87 -12.33 7.08 -0.78
C ALA A 87 -13.87 7.07 -0.86
N ARG A 88 -14.48 8.27 -0.91
CA ARG A 88 -15.94 8.41 -1.03
C ARG A 88 -16.45 7.87 -2.37
N ASN A 89 -15.81 8.24 -3.47
CA ASN A 89 -16.18 7.76 -4.80
C ASN A 89 -16.04 6.24 -4.91
N ALA A 90 -14.98 5.66 -4.33
CA ALA A 90 -14.84 4.20 -4.25
C ALA A 90 -16.00 3.57 -3.46
N ARG A 91 -16.35 4.12 -2.29
CA ARG A 91 -17.46 3.61 -1.46
C ARG A 91 -18.80 3.66 -2.18
N LEU A 92 -19.08 4.74 -2.91
CA LEU A 92 -20.30 4.86 -3.71
C LEU A 92 -20.38 3.73 -4.72
N ILE A 93 -19.31 3.51 -5.50
CA ILE A 93 -19.25 2.43 -6.51
C ILE A 93 -19.49 1.07 -5.86
N MET A 94 -18.77 0.76 -4.78
CA MET A 94 -18.92 -0.49 -4.02
C MET A 94 -20.32 -0.67 -3.41
N SER A 95 -21.07 0.41 -3.25
CA SER A 95 -22.47 0.42 -2.78
C SER A 95 -23.49 0.47 -3.92
N ASN A 96 -23.08 0.14 -5.15
CA ASN A 96 -23.90 0.18 -6.37
C ASN A 96 -24.43 1.57 -6.74
N GLN A 97 -23.70 2.61 -6.35
CA GLN A 97 -24.01 4.00 -6.71
C GLN A 97 -22.89 4.58 -7.55
N ILE A 98 -23.25 5.07 -8.73
CA ILE A 98 -22.26 5.60 -9.66
C ILE A 98 -22.09 7.09 -9.36
N PRO A 99 -20.88 7.55 -9.01
CA PRO A 99 -20.63 8.97 -8.79
C PRO A 99 -21.06 9.80 -9.99
N GLU A 100 -21.54 11.00 -9.73
CA GLU A 100 -21.91 11.97 -10.76
C GLU A 100 -20.66 12.46 -11.52
N PRO A 101 -20.78 12.93 -12.78
CA PRO A 101 -19.63 13.28 -13.61
C PRO A 101 -18.63 14.24 -12.94
N HIS A 102 -19.13 15.31 -12.32
CA HIS A 102 -18.30 16.31 -11.61
C HIS A 102 -17.46 15.72 -10.47
N GLN A 103 -17.83 14.55 -9.92
CA GLN A 103 -17.08 13.87 -8.86
C GLN A 103 -15.88 13.08 -9.40
N LEU A 104 -15.86 12.73 -10.69
CA LEU A 104 -14.83 11.94 -11.35
C LEU A 104 -14.15 12.67 -12.53
N GLU A 105 -14.54 13.91 -12.80
CA GLU A 105 -13.91 14.78 -13.81
C GLU A 105 -12.48 15.16 -13.44
N ASP A 106 -12.19 15.41 -12.16
CA ASP A 106 -10.82 15.63 -11.68
C ASP A 106 -10.08 14.29 -11.56
N PRO A 107 -8.97 14.08 -12.28
CA PRO A 107 -8.15 12.88 -12.15
C PRO A 107 -7.70 12.59 -10.71
N ASN A 108 -7.56 13.61 -9.86
CA ASN A 108 -7.21 13.44 -8.44
C ASN A 108 -8.34 12.83 -7.62
N HIS A 109 -9.59 12.88 -8.09
CA HIS A 109 -10.74 12.29 -7.40
C HIS A 109 -11.07 10.87 -7.90
N VAL A 110 -10.34 10.36 -8.90
CA VAL A 110 -10.55 9.03 -9.45
C VAL A 110 -9.97 7.98 -8.49
N PRO A 111 -10.80 7.06 -7.94
CA PRO A 111 -10.31 6.02 -7.06
C PRO A 111 -9.51 4.94 -7.81
N TYR A 112 -8.45 4.46 -7.16
CA TYR A 112 -7.64 3.35 -7.70
C TYR A 112 -8.21 1.98 -7.32
N CYS A 113 -8.57 1.78 -6.05
CA CYS A 113 -9.18 0.54 -5.55
C CYS A 113 -10.70 0.73 -5.32
N ILE A 114 -11.52 0.09 -6.15
CA ILE A 114 -13.00 0.20 -6.17
C ILE A 114 -13.73 -1.11 -5.84
N TRP A 115 -13.04 -2.09 -5.25
CA TRP A 115 -13.53 -3.46 -5.07
C TRP A 115 -13.25 -4.03 -3.67
N TYR A 116 -12.81 -3.20 -2.72
CA TYR A 116 -12.54 -3.60 -1.35
C TYR A 116 -12.98 -2.48 -0.38
N PRO A 117 -13.72 -2.77 0.71
CA PRO A 117 -13.96 -4.11 1.29
C PRO A 117 -15.09 -4.90 0.63
N ASP A 118 -15.91 -4.26 -0.20
CA ASP A 118 -17.08 -4.88 -0.82
C ASP A 118 -16.97 -4.81 -2.35
N PHE A 119 -17.48 -5.83 -3.03
CA PHE A 119 -17.66 -5.80 -4.47
C PHE A 119 -18.99 -5.09 -4.83
N ALA A 120 -18.95 -4.23 -5.84
CA ALA A 120 -20.17 -3.81 -6.50
C ALA A 120 -20.74 -4.97 -7.35
N GLN A 121 -22.02 -4.89 -7.71
CA GLN A 121 -22.63 -5.79 -8.68
C GLN A 121 -21.94 -5.62 -10.04
N GLU A 122 -21.88 -6.72 -10.81
CA GLU A 122 -21.32 -6.73 -12.15
C GLU A 122 -21.94 -5.64 -13.05
N GLU A 123 -23.26 -5.40 -12.95
CA GLU A 123 -23.94 -4.37 -13.73
C GLU A 123 -23.50 -2.95 -13.37
N THR A 124 -23.23 -2.68 -12.09
CA THR A 124 -22.68 -1.40 -11.66
C THR A 124 -21.31 -1.17 -12.29
N TYR A 125 -20.44 -2.19 -12.26
CA TYR A 125 -19.13 -2.10 -12.88
C TYR A 125 -19.21 -1.93 -14.40
N ARG A 126 -20.15 -2.59 -15.07
CA ARG A 126 -20.44 -2.41 -16.50
C ARG A 126 -20.81 -0.97 -16.81
N GLU A 127 -21.68 -0.37 -16.02
CA GLU A 127 -22.10 1.02 -16.20
C GLU A 127 -20.99 2.02 -15.84
N VAL A 128 -20.15 1.73 -14.83
CA VAL A 128 -18.94 2.52 -14.53
C VAL A 128 -17.99 2.52 -15.71
N ALA A 129 -17.67 1.35 -16.29
CA ALA A 129 -16.80 1.23 -17.45
C ALA A 129 -17.38 1.95 -18.69
N ARG A 130 -18.71 1.96 -18.84
CA ARG A 130 -19.42 2.66 -19.93
C ARG A 130 -19.39 4.17 -19.77
N ARG A 131 -19.64 4.70 -18.57
CA ARG A 131 -19.67 6.15 -18.29
C ARG A 131 -18.29 6.76 -18.17
N TYR A 132 -17.33 6.01 -17.62
CA TYR A 132 -15.99 6.48 -17.28
C TYR A 132 -14.93 5.56 -17.89
N PRO A 133 -14.58 5.74 -19.18
CA PRO A 133 -13.62 4.87 -19.87
C PRO A 133 -12.23 4.80 -19.22
N ASN A 134 -11.84 5.83 -18.46
CA ASN A 134 -10.60 5.89 -17.69
C ASN A 134 -10.58 4.95 -16.47
N LEU A 135 -11.74 4.43 -16.03
CA LEU A 135 -11.87 3.47 -14.93
C LEU A 135 -11.89 2.01 -15.41
N ARG A 136 -11.76 1.74 -16.72
CA ARG A 136 -11.89 0.37 -17.27
C ARG A 136 -10.90 -0.63 -16.67
N TYR A 137 -9.67 -0.23 -16.33
CA TYR A 137 -8.69 -1.12 -15.71
C TYR A 137 -9.00 -1.40 -14.23
N GLN A 138 -9.49 -0.41 -13.49
CA GLN A 138 -9.97 -0.57 -12.12
C GLN A 138 -11.18 -1.53 -12.10
N VAL A 139 -12.09 -1.40 -13.07
CA VAL A 139 -13.20 -2.34 -13.27
C VAL A 139 -12.68 -3.73 -13.65
N GLY A 140 -11.68 -3.82 -14.53
CA GLY A 140 -11.04 -5.09 -14.90
C GLY A 140 -10.43 -5.82 -13.71
N ARG A 141 -9.76 -5.09 -12.81
CA ARG A 141 -9.22 -5.68 -11.58
C ARG A 141 -10.29 -6.05 -10.57
N ALA A 142 -11.38 -5.28 -10.48
CA ALA A 142 -12.55 -5.68 -9.72
C ALA A 142 -13.16 -6.99 -10.25
N CYS A 143 -13.21 -7.17 -11.58
CA CYS A 143 -13.66 -8.42 -12.20
C CYS A 143 -12.73 -9.59 -11.88
N ALA A 144 -11.42 -9.38 -11.88
CA ALA A 144 -10.44 -10.39 -11.47
C ALA A 144 -10.61 -10.82 -10.01
N ALA A 145 -10.84 -9.86 -9.11
CA ALA A 145 -11.08 -10.16 -7.69
C ALA A 145 -12.43 -10.87 -7.47
N ALA A 146 -13.51 -10.40 -8.09
CA ALA A 146 -14.88 -10.91 -7.89
C ALA A 146 -15.24 -12.13 -8.77
N GLY A 147 -14.44 -12.43 -9.81
CA GLY A 147 -14.72 -13.49 -10.78
C GLY A 147 -15.75 -13.14 -11.85
N TYR A 148 -15.95 -11.86 -12.18
CA TYR A 148 -16.88 -11.41 -13.23
C TYR A 148 -16.29 -11.58 -14.63
N ILE A 149 -16.18 -12.84 -15.08
CA ILE A 149 -15.56 -13.21 -16.36
C ILE A 149 -16.25 -12.58 -17.57
N SER A 150 -17.60 -12.54 -17.59
CA SER A 150 -18.37 -12.00 -18.71
C SER A 150 -18.05 -10.52 -18.93
N LEU A 151 -18.17 -9.71 -17.87
CA LEU A 151 -17.76 -8.31 -17.93
C LEU A 151 -16.28 -8.15 -18.27
N TYR A 152 -15.37 -8.93 -17.69
CA TYR A 152 -13.94 -8.83 -18.04
C TYR A 152 -13.68 -8.98 -19.54
N GLN A 153 -14.37 -9.90 -20.21
CA GLN A 153 -14.25 -10.09 -21.66
C GLN A 153 -14.86 -8.91 -22.44
N GLU A 154 -15.98 -8.34 -21.99
CA GLU A 154 -16.58 -7.15 -22.59
C GLU A 154 -15.65 -5.92 -22.51
N LEU A 155 -14.81 -5.83 -21.47
CA LEU A 155 -13.89 -4.71 -21.27
C LEU A 155 -12.74 -4.67 -22.27
N ASP A 156 -12.45 -5.73 -23.03
CA ASP A 156 -11.40 -5.77 -24.08
C ASP A 156 -10.11 -5.04 -23.68
N LEU A 157 -9.57 -5.39 -22.50
CA LEU A 157 -8.38 -4.75 -21.93
C LEU A 157 -7.10 -5.34 -22.54
N LEU A 158 -6.03 -4.55 -22.51
CA LEU A 158 -4.70 -5.15 -22.67
C LEU A 158 -4.46 -6.15 -21.54
N PRO A 159 -3.83 -7.30 -21.82
CA PRO A 159 -3.54 -8.35 -20.84
C PRO A 159 -2.55 -7.85 -19.77
N ASP A 160 -3.09 -7.31 -18.69
CA ASP A 160 -2.36 -6.66 -17.60
C ASP A 160 -1.89 -7.66 -16.55
N VAL A 161 -0.64 -7.51 -16.11
CA VAL A 161 -0.04 -8.42 -15.12
C VAL A 161 -0.63 -8.28 -13.72
N SER A 162 -1.05 -7.10 -13.29
CA SER A 162 -1.66 -6.93 -11.97
C SER A 162 -3.07 -7.51 -11.92
N ILE A 163 -3.83 -7.39 -13.01
CA ILE A 163 -5.11 -8.11 -13.14
C ILE A 163 -4.87 -9.62 -13.10
N ALA A 164 -3.85 -10.15 -13.78
CA ALA A 164 -3.52 -11.57 -13.70
C ALA A 164 -3.14 -12.01 -12.28
N GLU A 165 -2.33 -11.23 -11.56
CA GLU A 165 -1.95 -11.55 -10.18
C GLU A 165 -3.17 -11.55 -9.24
N GLU A 166 -4.04 -10.55 -9.35
CA GLU A 166 -5.31 -10.50 -8.61
C GLU A 166 -6.16 -11.75 -8.90
N SER A 167 -6.29 -12.07 -10.18
CA SER A 167 -7.12 -13.17 -10.67
C SER A 167 -6.63 -14.55 -10.25
N ARG A 168 -5.30 -14.72 -10.13
CA ARG A 168 -4.66 -15.94 -9.63
C ARG A 168 -4.97 -16.16 -8.15
N GLU A 169 -5.05 -15.08 -7.39
CA GLU A 169 -5.17 -15.10 -5.93
C GLU A 169 -6.61 -15.08 -5.42
N SER A 170 -7.57 -14.80 -6.31
CA SER A 170 -9.00 -14.90 -6.02
C SER A 170 -9.46 -16.35 -5.96
N SER A 171 -10.36 -16.64 -5.01
CA SER A 171 -11.05 -17.92 -4.90
C SER A 171 -12.29 -18.04 -5.79
N ALA A 172 -12.65 -16.97 -6.53
CA ALA A 172 -13.85 -16.97 -7.38
C ALA A 172 -13.63 -17.81 -8.65
N ASP A 173 -14.62 -18.62 -9.03
CA ASP A 173 -14.51 -19.54 -10.16
C ASP A 173 -14.18 -18.84 -11.50
N GLY A 174 -14.75 -17.64 -11.72
CA GLY A 174 -14.47 -16.85 -12.92
C GLY A 174 -13.06 -16.25 -12.96
N ALA A 175 -12.44 -16.02 -11.80
CA ALA A 175 -11.10 -15.45 -11.72
C ALA A 175 -10.04 -16.39 -12.32
N ARG A 176 -10.17 -17.70 -12.12
CA ARG A 176 -9.24 -18.65 -12.78
C ARG A 176 -9.31 -18.57 -14.31
N GLN A 177 -10.48 -18.28 -14.87
CA GLN A 177 -10.64 -18.12 -16.32
C GLN A 177 -10.01 -16.81 -16.82
N ILE A 178 -10.21 -15.69 -16.10
CA ILE A 178 -9.57 -14.40 -16.39
C ILE A 178 -8.03 -14.55 -16.39
N PHE A 179 -7.47 -15.21 -15.38
CA PHE A 179 -6.04 -15.51 -15.31
C PHE A 179 -5.56 -16.26 -16.54
N ASN A 180 -6.24 -17.34 -16.92
CA ASN A 180 -5.87 -18.14 -18.09
C ASN A 180 -5.94 -17.35 -19.40
N ILE A 181 -6.93 -16.46 -19.56
CA ILE A 181 -7.04 -15.57 -20.73
C ILE A 181 -5.82 -14.66 -20.83
N ILE A 182 -5.45 -14.00 -19.73
CA ILE A 182 -4.31 -13.07 -19.70
C ILE A 182 -2.99 -13.82 -19.96
N MET A 183 -2.81 -14.97 -19.31
CA MET A 183 -1.58 -15.77 -19.41
C MET A 183 -1.42 -16.48 -20.76
N ALA A 184 -2.51 -16.73 -21.47
CA ALA A 184 -2.47 -17.25 -22.84
C ALA A 184 -2.06 -16.20 -23.88
N SER A 185 -2.06 -14.90 -23.51
CA SER A 185 -1.63 -13.85 -24.42
C SER A 185 -0.13 -13.95 -24.72
N PRO A 186 0.30 -13.82 -26.00
CA PRO A 186 1.71 -13.82 -26.36
C PRO A 186 2.48 -12.61 -25.80
N THR A 187 1.76 -11.56 -25.40
CA THR A 187 2.35 -10.31 -24.89
C THR A 187 1.49 -9.78 -23.78
N ARG A 188 2.12 -9.42 -22.65
CA ARG A 188 1.47 -8.86 -21.45
C ARG A 188 2.03 -7.48 -21.15
N TYR A 189 1.27 -6.71 -20.38
CA TYR A 189 1.52 -5.29 -20.11
C TYR A 189 1.51 -5.01 -18.61
N ALA A 190 2.26 -3.99 -18.18
CA ALA A 190 2.23 -3.47 -16.82
C ALA A 190 1.45 -2.15 -16.82
N VAL A 191 0.15 -2.20 -17.10
CA VAL A 191 -0.74 -1.04 -17.22
C VAL A 191 -1.06 -0.45 -15.86
N MET A 192 -1.35 -1.31 -14.87
CA MET A 192 -1.60 -0.88 -13.50
C MET A 192 -0.30 -0.85 -12.68
N ASP A 193 -0.17 0.15 -11.80
CA ASP A 193 0.95 0.29 -10.87
C ASP A 193 0.44 0.65 -9.46
N ASP A 194 0.46 -0.34 -8.58
CA ASP A 194 -0.01 -0.23 -7.19
C ASP A 194 0.85 0.69 -6.34
N LEU A 195 2.15 0.79 -6.65
CA LEU A 195 3.06 1.63 -5.87
C LEU A 195 2.70 3.10 -6.01
N HIS A 196 2.31 3.50 -7.22
CA HIS A 196 1.96 4.88 -7.55
C HIS A 196 0.45 5.11 -7.70
N ARG A 197 -0.37 4.06 -7.56
CA ARG A 197 -1.82 4.08 -7.80
C ARG A 197 -2.15 4.68 -9.17
N SER A 198 -1.47 4.22 -10.21
CA SER A 198 -1.58 4.78 -11.56
C SER A 198 -2.00 3.75 -12.60
N VAL A 199 -2.66 4.21 -13.66
CA VAL A 199 -3.06 3.41 -14.82
C VAL A 199 -2.47 4.05 -16.06
N CYS A 200 -1.56 3.34 -16.72
CA CYS A 200 -0.81 3.83 -17.87
C CYS A 200 -0.97 2.84 -19.05
N PRO A 201 -1.91 3.05 -19.98
CA PRO A 201 -2.14 2.09 -21.09
C PRO A 201 -0.97 1.96 -22.08
N HIS A 202 0.03 2.84 -22.02
CA HIS A 202 1.18 2.91 -22.95
C HIS A 202 2.47 2.37 -22.29
N THR A 203 2.35 1.31 -21.50
CA THR A 203 3.41 0.83 -20.60
C THR A 203 4.40 -0.15 -21.21
N LYS A 204 5.40 -0.51 -20.38
CA LYS A 204 6.46 -1.47 -20.68
C LYS A 204 5.86 -2.83 -21.09
N THR A 205 6.41 -3.39 -22.16
CA THR A 205 6.06 -4.70 -22.69
C THR A 205 7.30 -5.35 -23.34
N PRO A 206 7.48 -6.69 -23.28
CA PRO A 206 6.66 -7.65 -22.54
C PRO A 206 6.81 -7.46 -21.01
N ALA A 207 5.69 -7.51 -20.31
CA ALA A 207 5.63 -7.56 -18.86
C ALA A 207 5.48 -9.01 -18.38
N PHE A 208 5.96 -9.28 -17.17
CA PHE A 208 5.87 -10.57 -16.51
C PHE A 208 5.29 -10.39 -15.11
N LEU A 209 4.70 -11.46 -14.57
CA LEU A 209 4.25 -11.47 -13.18
C LEU A 209 5.46 -11.24 -12.27
N ASN A 210 5.37 -10.31 -11.32
CA ASN A 210 6.48 -9.87 -10.50
C ASN A 210 6.19 -9.95 -8.99
N GLY A 211 4.96 -10.25 -8.58
CA GLY A 211 4.54 -10.36 -7.19
C GLY A 211 4.51 -9.04 -6.43
N ASP A 212 4.33 -7.91 -7.12
CA ASP A 212 4.22 -6.58 -6.49
C ASP A 212 2.77 -6.08 -6.37
N THR A 213 1.80 -6.80 -6.93
CA THR A 213 0.38 -6.44 -6.84
C THR A 213 -0.17 -6.69 -5.43
N ALA A 214 -0.80 -5.67 -4.83
CA ALA A 214 -1.58 -5.81 -3.60
C ALA A 214 -2.94 -6.45 -3.89
N VAL A 215 -2.96 -7.77 -3.93
CA VAL A 215 -4.16 -8.57 -4.19
C VAL A 215 -5.12 -8.55 -2.99
N HIS A 216 -6.39 -8.87 -3.23
CA HIS A 216 -7.51 -8.73 -2.30
C HIS A 216 -7.23 -9.22 -0.87
N TRP A 217 -6.72 -10.44 -0.72
CA TRP A 217 -6.46 -11.00 0.62
C TRP A 217 -5.37 -10.26 1.39
N MET A 218 -4.43 -9.59 0.71
CA MET A 218 -3.39 -8.79 1.38
C MET A 218 -4.00 -7.57 2.09
N LEU A 219 -5.14 -7.09 1.58
CA LEU A 219 -5.89 -5.97 2.13
C LEU A 219 -6.64 -6.35 3.41
N GLU A 220 -6.65 -7.60 3.85
CA GLU A 220 -7.28 -7.97 5.13
C GLU A 220 -6.42 -7.60 6.35
N ALA A 221 -5.11 -7.41 6.14
CA ALA A 221 -4.21 -7.07 7.24
C ALA A 221 -4.53 -5.68 7.81
N ARG A 222 -4.63 -5.59 9.14
CA ARG A 222 -4.96 -4.35 9.84
C ARG A 222 -4.06 -4.09 11.04
N SER A 223 -3.82 -2.81 11.31
CA SER A 223 -3.12 -2.32 12.50
C SER A 223 -3.94 -1.22 13.18
N TYR A 224 -3.74 -1.03 14.48
CA TYR A 224 -4.36 0.09 15.21
C TYR A 224 -3.87 1.44 14.67
N PRO A 225 -4.69 2.50 14.71
CA PRO A 225 -4.29 3.83 14.26
C PRO A 225 -3.02 4.36 14.95
N SER A 226 -2.88 4.08 16.25
CA SER A 226 -1.71 4.47 17.06
C SER A 226 -0.40 3.81 16.62
N HIS A 227 -0.47 2.73 15.84
CA HIS A 227 0.68 1.99 15.31
C HIS A 227 0.77 2.06 13.78
N ALA A 228 0.03 2.96 13.15
CA ALA A 228 -0.02 3.09 11.70
C ALA A 228 1.35 3.48 11.14
N LEU A 229 2.02 2.52 10.51
CA LEU A 229 3.24 2.75 9.75
C LEU A 229 2.91 3.03 8.28
N PRO A 230 3.78 3.72 7.55
CA PRO A 230 3.66 3.81 6.09
C PRO A 230 3.58 2.40 5.47
N LEU A 231 2.50 2.14 4.73
CA LEU A 231 2.26 0.91 3.98
C LEU A 231 2.60 1.16 2.51
N TYR A 232 3.27 0.21 1.84
CA TYR A 232 3.43 0.26 0.39
C TYR A 232 3.38 -1.13 -0.24
N PRO A 233 2.65 -1.31 -1.35
CA PRO A 233 1.70 -0.33 -1.89
C PRO A 233 0.49 -0.13 -0.94
N ASP A 234 -0.03 1.09 -0.88
CA ASP A 234 -1.24 1.44 -0.12
C ASP A 234 -2.31 1.87 -1.11
N ILE A 235 -3.03 0.88 -1.64
CA ILE A 235 -4.04 1.09 -2.69
C ILE A 235 -5.39 1.53 -2.13
N GLU A 236 -5.61 1.37 -0.82
CA GLU A 236 -6.80 1.82 -0.08
C GLU A 236 -6.63 3.27 0.43
N GLU A 237 -5.38 3.72 0.61
CA GLU A 237 -4.97 5.03 1.12
C GLU A 237 -5.24 5.23 2.62
N ASP A 238 -5.51 4.13 3.34
CA ASP A 238 -5.78 4.10 4.78
C ASP A 238 -4.61 3.53 5.61
N ARG A 239 -3.47 3.23 4.98
CA ARG A 239 -2.30 2.59 5.60
C ARG A 239 -2.60 1.24 6.28
N GLY A 240 -3.69 0.57 5.91
CA GLY A 240 -4.12 -0.66 6.55
C GLY A 240 -4.52 -0.45 8.02
N ILE A 241 -5.08 0.71 8.36
CA ILE A 241 -5.61 0.97 9.69
C ILE A 241 -6.97 0.25 9.86
N GLY A 242 -7.20 -0.34 11.04
CA GLY A 242 -8.48 -0.94 11.40
C GLY A 242 -8.82 -0.70 12.88
N GLU A 243 -10.04 -1.08 13.24
CA GLU A 243 -10.50 -1.06 14.64
C GLU A 243 -9.71 -2.06 15.48
N GLU A 244 -9.41 -3.21 14.89
CA GLU A 244 -8.64 -4.29 15.50
C GLU A 244 -7.40 -4.60 14.67
N LYS A 245 -6.38 -5.15 15.33
CA LYS A 245 -5.22 -5.71 14.64
C LYS A 245 -5.63 -7.04 13.99
N VAL A 246 -5.53 -7.12 12.67
CA VAL A 246 -5.78 -8.34 11.91
C VAL A 246 -4.47 -8.79 11.28
N GLU A 247 -3.99 -9.97 11.69
CA GLU A 247 -2.87 -10.63 11.05
C GLU A 247 -3.37 -11.61 10.00
N LEU A 248 -2.68 -11.68 8.87
CA LEU A 248 -3.03 -12.67 7.84
C LEU A 248 -2.73 -14.08 8.37
N PRO A 249 -3.37 -15.13 7.84
CA PRO A 249 -3.08 -16.49 8.25
C PRO A 249 -1.59 -16.83 8.11
N HIS A 250 -1.03 -17.56 9.07
CA HIS A 250 0.41 -17.87 9.10
C HIS A 250 0.94 -18.50 7.80
N TRP A 251 0.14 -19.30 7.11
CA TRP A 251 0.53 -19.92 5.84
C TRP A 251 0.79 -18.89 4.72
N ARG A 252 0.19 -17.69 4.78
CA ARG A 252 0.53 -16.57 3.89
C ARG A 252 1.94 -16.01 4.15
N TYR A 253 2.55 -16.34 5.28
CA TYR A 253 3.93 -15.94 5.65
C TYR A 253 4.95 -17.07 5.49
N GLN A 254 4.50 -18.30 5.26
CA GLN A 254 5.39 -19.45 5.09
C GLN A 254 5.70 -19.66 3.61
N TYR A 255 6.97 -19.93 3.32
CA TYR A 255 7.37 -20.34 1.99
C TYR A 255 7.00 -21.81 1.79
N THR A 256 6.29 -22.08 0.71
CA THR A 256 6.18 -23.42 0.15
C THR A 256 7.55 -23.90 -0.34
N TYR A 257 7.69 -25.21 -0.55
CA TYR A 257 8.92 -25.75 -1.13
C TYR A 257 9.24 -25.16 -2.50
N GLU A 258 8.23 -24.96 -3.35
CA GLU A 258 8.41 -24.40 -4.69
C GLU A 258 8.85 -22.93 -4.64
N GLU A 259 8.34 -22.13 -3.71
CA GLU A 259 8.80 -20.75 -3.50
C GLU A 259 10.22 -20.72 -2.93
N ALA A 260 10.54 -21.60 -1.96
CA ALA A 260 11.86 -21.70 -1.37
C ALA A 260 12.92 -22.14 -2.41
N LYS A 261 12.53 -22.97 -3.39
CA LYS A 261 13.39 -23.42 -4.48
C LYS A 261 13.95 -22.25 -5.30
N LEU A 262 13.20 -21.14 -5.40
CA LEU A 262 13.63 -19.91 -6.07
C LEU A 262 14.87 -19.26 -5.43
N LEU A 263 15.24 -19.63 -4.20
CA LEU A 263 16.49 -19.21 -3.57
C LEU A 263 17.71 -19.72 -4.36
N PHE A 264 17.65 -20.93 -4.91
CA PHE A 264 18.81 -21.61 -5.50
C PHE A 264 18.63 -22.05 -6.96
N THR A 265 17.46 -21.84 -7.58
CA THR A 265 17.21 -22.09 -9.03
C THR A 265 16.98 -20.80 -9.79
N PRO A 266 17.33 -20.66 -11.09
CA PRO A 266 17.06 -19.44 -11.86
C PRO A 266 15.63 -18.93 -11.67
N LEU A 267 15.47 -17.60 -11.53
CA LEU A 267 14.15 -17.01 -11.36
C LEU A 267 13.34 -17.20 -12.66
N PRO A 268 12.13 -17.81 -12.63
CA PRO A 268 11.29 -17.97 -13.82
C PRO A 268 10.74 -16.60 -14.24
N PRO A 269 10.60 -16.25 -15.53
CA PRO A 269 10.14 -14.93 -15.97
C PRO A 269 8.91 -14.41 -15.20
N ASP A 270 7.90 -15.27 -15.04
CA ASP A 270 6.72 -15.04 -14.21
C ASP A 270 6.94 -15.54 -12.78
N LEU A 271 6.95 -14.62 -11.83
CA LEU A 271 7.00 -14.93 -10.42
C LEU A 271 5.60 -15.31 -9.88
N PRO A 272 5.53 -16.26 -8.92
CA PRO A 272 4.30 -16.49 -8.16
C PRO A 272 3.93 -15.25 -7.32
N THR A 273 2.68 -15.17 -6.82
CA THR A 273 2.31 -14.14 -5.83
C THR A 273 2.71 -14.66 -4.46
N PHE A 274 3.73 -14.09 -3.85
CA PHE A 274 4.18 -14.47 -2.51
C PHE A 274 5.00 -13.36 -1.88
N LYS A 275 5.38 -13.56 -0.62
CA LYS A 275 6.28 -12.65 0.07
C LYS A 275 7.68 -12.78 -0.54
N LYS A 276 8.11 -11.78 -1.30
CA LYS A 276 9.45 -11.74 -1.92
C LYS A 276 10.58 -11.41 -0.95
N ASP A 277 10.28 -11.04 0.29
CA ASP A 277 11.25 -10.45 1.22
C ASP A 277 12.51 -11.30 1.40
N LEU A 278 12.36 -12.62 1.57
CA LEU A 278 13.51 -13.51 1.75
C LEU A 278 14.36 -13.61 0.46
N LEU A 279 13.73 -13.69 -0.72
CA LEU A 279 14.48 -13.74 -1.98
C LEU A 279 15.24 -12.43 -2.22
N ILE A 280 14.61 -11.29 -1.93
CA ILE A 280 15.23 -9.97 -2.03
C ILE A 280 16.43 -9.89 -1.08
N GLN A 281 16.23 -10.26 0.19
CA GLN A 281 17.26 -10.25 1.22
C GLN A 281 18.43 -11.18 0.88
N MET A 282 18.17 -12.40 0.41
CA MET A 282 19.23 -13.35 0.08
C MET A 282 20.00 -12.94 -1.18
N ALA A 283 19.32 -12.42 -2.22
CA ALA A 283 19.98 -11.88 -3.39
C ALA A 283 20.87 -10.66 -3.04
N ALA A 284 20.38 -9.78 -2.15
CA ALA A 284 21.17 -8.66 -1.63
C ALA A 284 22.37 -9.14 -0.81
N TYR A 285 22.14 -10.07 0.11
CA TYR A 285 23.16 -10.62 1.00
C TYR A 285 24.31 -11.20 0.18
N GLU A 286 24.03 -12.01 -0.83
CA GLU A 286 25.04 -12.61 -1.73
C GLU A 286 25.69 -11.61 -2.70
N GLY A 287 25.16 -10.39 -2.82
CA GLY A 287 25.61 -9.42 -3.82
C GLY A 287 25.25 -9.84 -5.26
N ASN A 288 24.17 -10.61 -5.44
CA ASN A 288 23.71 -11.06 -6.75
C ASN A 288 22.86 -9.96 -7.41
N PHE A 289 23.50 -9.02 -8.12
CA PHE A 289 22.81 -7.85 -8.71
C PHE A 289 21.75 -8.24 -9.76
N ASP A 290 21.95 -9.32 -10.51
CA ASP A 290 20.96 -9.79 -11.50
C ASP A 290 19.67 -10.25 -10.84
N ARG A 291 19.77 -11.08 -9.79
CA ARG A 291 18.58 -11.49 -9.01
C ARG A 291 17.98 -10.32 -8.27
N TYR A 292 18.81 -9.52 -7.61
CA TYR A 292 18.37 -8.43 -6.76
C TYR A 292 17.62 -7.38 -7.57
N SER A 293 18.17 -6.92 -8.70
CA SER A 293 17.54 -5.94 -9.57
C SER A 293 16.17 -6.39 -10.10
N ARG A 294 15.97 -7.70 -10.25
CA ARG A 294 14.73 -8.29 -10.72
C ARG A 294 13.68 -8.49 -9.61
N LEU A 295 14.11 -8.70 -8.38
CA LEU A 295 13.23 -8.95 -7.24
C LEU A 295 12.88 -7.68 -6.46
N MET A 296 13.80 -6.70 -6.43
CA MET A 296 13.68 -5.50 -5.63
C MET A 296 12.40 -4.75 -5.97
N ARG A 297 11.76 -4.19 -4.94
CA ARG A 297 10.60 -3.33 -5.12
C ARG A 297 11.09 -1.92 -5.51
N PRO A 298 10.35 -1.18 -6.35
CA PRO A 298 10.80 0.15 -6.80
C PRO A 298 10.86 1.19 -5.66
N GLY A 299 10.12 0.97 -4.58
CA GLY A 299 10.02 1.88 -3.44
C GLY A 299 11.02 1.59 -2.31
N TYR A 300 10.56 1.77 -1.07
CA TYR A 300 11.41 1.68 0.12
C TYR A 300 11.97 0.26 0.34
N MET A 301 13.09 0.17 1.06
CA MET A 301 13.69 -1.10 1.50
C MET A 301 13.43 -1.35 3.00
N THR A 302 13.28 -2.61 3.40
CA THR A 302 13.20 -2.94 4.84
C THR A 302 14.57 -2.77 5.50
N ILE A 303 14.60 -2.69 6.83
CA ILE A 303 15.87 -2.58 7.57
C ILE A 303 16.71 -3.85 7.38
N GLU A 304 16.06 -5.01 7.38
CA GLU A 304 16.68 -6.31 7.13
C GLU A 304 17.29 -6.34 5.73
N GLU A 305 16.54 -5.84 4.74
CA GLU A 305 17.04 -5.72 3.38
C GLU A 305 18.26 -4.80 3.29
N LEU A 306 18.23 -3.63 3.95
CA LEU A 306 19.36 -2.71 3.99
C LEU A 306 20.62 -3.40 4.53
N HIS A 307 20.52 -4.14 5.64
CA HIS A 307 21.66 -4.86 6.20
C HIS A 307 22.23 -5.89 5.22
N CYS A 308 21.35 -6.62 4.52
CA CYS A 308 21.75 -7.54 3.47
C CYS A 308 22.46 -6.82 2.31
N VAL A 309 21.95 -5.66 1.87
CA VAL A 309 22.56 -4.84 0.82
C VAL A 309 23.94 -4.36 1.23
N VAL A 310 24.09 -3.80 2.42
CA VAL A 310 25.39 -3.31 2.94
C VAL A 310 26.41 -4.44 2.97
N ARG A 311 26.01 -5.62 3.45
CA ARG A 311 26.85 -6.82 3.39
C ARG A 311 27.22 -7.17 1.96
N GLY A 312 26.25 -7.24 1.05
CA GLY A 312 26.47 -7.53 -0.36
C GLY A 312 27.48 -6.58 -1.01
N ILE A 313 27.41 -5.29 -0.70
CA ILE A 313 28.35 -4.26 -1.20
C ILE A 313 29.78 -4.55 -0.73
N PHE A 314 29.98 -4.87 0.55
CA PHE A 314 31.31 -5.19 1.07
C PHE A 314 31.91 -6.48 0.49
N HIS A 315 31.08 -7.40 -0.02
CA HIS A 315 31.52 -8.73 -0.46
C HIS A 315 31.48 -8.95 -1.97
N ASN A 316 30.89 -8.03 -2.75
CA ASN A 316 30.81 -8.14 -4.20
C ASN A 316 31.04 -6.78 -4.88
N THR A 317 32.17 -6.64 -5.56
CA THR A 317 32.59 -5.39 -6.20
C THR A 317 31.65 -4.94 -7.32
N MET A 318 31.07 -5.87 -8.08
CA MET A 318 30.11 -5.54 -9.15
C MET A 318 28.77 -5.08 -8.56
N PHE A 319 28.33 -5.68 -7.46
CA PHE A 319 27.14 -5.24 -6.72
C PHE A 319 27.35 -3.84 -6.13
N ALA A 320 28.52 -3.57 -5.55
CA ALA A 320 28.90 -2.24 -5.07
C ALA A 320 28.85 -1.20 -6.20
N ARG A 321 29.43 -1.53 -7.37
CA ARG A 321 29.41 -0.63 -8.53
C ARG A 321 27.99 -0.39 -9.05
N TRP A 322 27.17 -1.44 -9.11
CA TRP A 322 25.77 -1.33 -9.51
C TRP A 322 24.98 -0.41 -8.56
N TRP A 323 25.18 -0.57 -7.24
CA TRP A 323 24.56 0.31 -6.25
C TRP A 323 25.03 1.76 -6.35
N ALA A 324 26.31 2.01 -6.65
CA ALA A 324 26.82 3.37 -6.87
C ALA A 324 26.09 4.08 -8.01
N ASP A 325 25.60 3.35 -9.01
CA ASP A 325 24.77 3.90 -10.08
C ASP A 325 23.29 3.99 -9.68
N GLN A 326 22.75 3.00 -8.94
CA GLN A 326 21.39 3.08 -8.38
C GLN A 326 21.17 4.32 -7.51
N LEU A 327 22.17 4.72 -6.72
CA LEU A 327 22.11 5.94 -5.91
C LEU A 327 21.83 7.21 -6.73
N LYS A 328 22.21 7.22 -8.01
CA LYS A 328 22.03 8.36 -8.92
C LYS A 328 20.69 8.29 -9.66
N VAL A 329 20.27 7.08 -10.07
CA VAL A 329 19.12 6.88 -10.96
C VAL A 329 17.83 6.55 -10.21
N ASN A 330 17.91 6.08 -8.96
CA ASN A 330 16.76 5.71 -8.15
C ASN A 330 16.97 6.12 -6.67
N PRO A 331 16.90 7.42 -6.36
CA PRO A 331 17.10 7.90 -4.99
C PRO A 331 16.01 7.41 -4.02
N ASP A 332 14.82 7.10 -4.52
CA ASP A 332 13.69 6.65 -3.70
C ASP A 332 13.88 5.23 -3.16
N ARG A 333 14.72 4.42 -3.82
CA ARG A 333 15.09 3.07 -3.39
C ARG A 333 15.73 3.03 -2.01
N ILE A 334 16.45 4.09 -1.65
CA ILE A 334 17.27 4.18 -0.43
C ILE A 334 16.44 4.67 0.75
N ARG A 335 15.14 4.89 0.58
CA ARG A 335 14.27 5.22 1.70
C ARG A 335 14.03 3.94 2.51
N THR A 336 14.26 3.98 3.82
CA THR A 336 13.68 2.99 4.73
C THR A 336 12.48 3.58 5.45
N ARG A 337 11.66 2.73 6.07
CA ARG A 337 10.56 3.18 6.95
C ARG A 337 11.06 3.99 8.17
N ALA A 338 12.31 3.83 8.58
CA ALA A 338 12.90 4.46 9.78
C ALA A 338 13.60 5.80 9.50
N GLY A 339 13.87 6.15 8.23
CA GLY A 339 14.53 7.40 7.84
C GLY A 339 15.52 7.21 6.70
N THR A 340 15.73 8.26 5.91
CA THR A 340 16.54 8.20 4.67
C THR A 340 18.02 8.49 4.93
N SER A 341 18.34 9.33 5.93
CA SER A 341 19.71 9.81 6.17
C SER A 341 20.67 8.69 6.60
N ASP A 342 20.25 7.83 7.52
CA ASP A 342 21.10 6.73 8.01
C ASP A 342 21.30 5.66 6.94
N THR A 343 20.26 5.38 6.15
CA THR A 343 20.33 4.45 5.03
C THR A 343 21.29 4.93 3.94
N ILE A 344 21.17 6.20 3.54
CA ILE A 344 22.07 6.83 2.57
C ILE A 344 23.51 6.81 3.11
N TRP A 345 23.70 7.12 4.40
CA TRP A 345 25.03 7.10 5.01
C TRP A 345 25.65 5.70 4.98
N MET A 346 24.91 4.66 5.38
CA MET A 346 25.41 3.28 5.39
C MET A 346 25.81 2.80 3.99
N ILE A 347 24.96 3.05 2.99
CA ILE A 347 25.24 2.62 1.60
C ILE A 347 26.41 3.43 1.02
N ASN A 348 26.42 4.75 1.18
CA ASN A 348 27.55 5.57 0.71
C ASN A 348 28.86 5.15 1.37
N HIS A 349 28.86 4.94 2.69
CA HIS A 349 30.04 4.52 3.42
C HIS A 349 30.53 3.13 3.00
N ALA A 350 29.62 2.22 2.65
CA ALA A 350 29.98 0.89 2.14
C ALA A 350 30.55 0.93 0.70
N ILE A 351 30.17 1.92 -0.12
CA ILE A 351 30.65 2.06 -1.50
C ILE A 351 32.02 2.74 -1.57
N LEU A 352 32.31 3.71 -0.69
CA LEU A 352 33.56 4.50 -0.69
C LEU A 352 34.87 3.66 -0.74
N PRO A 353 34.99 2.48 -0.12
CA PRO A 353 36.20 1.65 -0.19
C PRO A 353 36.40 0.93 -1.53
N VAL A 354 35.39 0.93 -2.40
CA VAL A 354 35.32 0.10 -3.63
C VAL A 354 35.24 0.95 -4.91
N ALA A 355 35.07 2.28 -4.76
CA ALA A 355 35.09 3.27 -5.85
C ALA A 355 36.52 3.79 -6.08
#